data_AF-A0A955PXJ0-F1
#
_entry.id   AF-A0A955PXJ0-F1
#
_cell.length_a   1.000
_cell.length_b   1.000
_cell.length_c   1.000
_cell.angle_alpha   90.00
_cell.angle_beta   90.00
_cell.angle_gamma   90.00
#
_symmetry.space_group_name_H-M   'P 1'
#
loop_
_entity.id
_entity.type
_entity.pdbx_description
1 polymer ?
#
loop_
_entity_poly.entity_id
_entity_poly.type
_entity_poly.pdbx_seq_one_letter_code
_entity_poly.pdbx_strand_id
1 'polypeptide(L)'
;MDEFFKTLNGYASKEGTRSWILVLEDQLSDDMGPLSREDPHNLGVVFIESHWKLRRRPYHKQKIAFHLLNLRHFAIEQAKRGVAVRYQTTSEPLRETLKPLLQDLGSLRVMEPAELEVKQDLDPLLKKGLVTFIPHEGWLTSRRDFEEGAGTQPPWRMDTFYRFVRKHTGILMKGPRPMGGKYSFDTENRKPWKGRPRPTKELRFPTNPIKTEIVALVESQFADHPGTLHPEFLPGTKKDAIRQWHWAKTH
;
A
#
# COMPACT_ATOMS: atom_id res chain seq x y z
N MET A 1 23.41 -0.08 15.38
CA MET A 1 22.50 0.71 14.53
C MET A 1 21.68 -0.31 13.76
N ASP A 2 20.36 -0.16 13.81
CA ASP A 2 19.41 -0.95 13.04
C ASP A 2 19.83 -0.97 11.54
N GLU A 3 19.85 -2.17 10.94
CA GLU A 3 20.37 -2.40 9.57
C GLU A 3 19.53 -1.67 8.51
N PHE A 4 18.24 -1.46 8.78
CA PHE A 4 17.39 -0.62 7.93
C PHE A 4 17.91 0.82 7.88
N PHE A 5 18.12 1.47 9.03
CA PHE A 5 18.61 2.86 9.07
C PHE A 5 20.01 2.99 8.50
N LYS A 6 20.89 2.02 8.77
CA LYS A 6 22.21 1.96 8.15
C LYS A 6 22.12 1.91 6.62
N THR A 7 21.25 1.05 6.09
CA THR A 7 21.04 0.92 4.64
C THR A 7 20.45 2.20 4.05
N LEU A 8 19.43 2.77 4.70
CA LEU A 8 18.76 4.00 4.24
C LEU A 8 19.72 5.19 4.21
N ASN A 9 20.50 5.39 5.28
CA ASN A 9 21.47 6.48 5.38
C ASN A 9 22.63 6.37 4.38
N GLY A 10 22.84 5.18 3.79
CA GLY A 10 23.79 4.99 2.69
C GLY A 10 23.36 5.66 1.38
N TYR A 11 22.09 6.06 1.24
CA TYR A 11 21.56 6.76 0.07
C TYR A 11 21.36 8.24 0.41
N ALA A 12 22.41 9.04 0.21
CA ALA A 12 22.33 10.48 0.40
C ALA A 12 21.52 11.15 -0.72
N SER A 13 20.48 11.91 -0.34
CA SER A 13 19.79 12.79 -1.28
C SER A 13 20.60 14.07 -1.50
N LYS A 14 20.69 14.55 -2.74
CA LYS A 14 21.27 15.87 -3.04
C LYS A 14 20.56 16.98 -2.26
N GLU A 15 21.30 17.98 -1.82
CA GLU A 15 20.73 19.19 -1.21
C GLU A 15 19.86 19.93 -2.23
N GLY A 16 18.77 20.53 -1.75
CA GLY A 16 17.84 21.29 -2.58
C GLY A 16 16.45 21.38 -1.97
N THR A 17 15.64 22.31 -2.48
CA THR A 17 14.24 22.46 -2.10
C THR A 17 13.45 21.24 -2.56
N ARG A 18 12.67 20.63 -1.67
CA ARG A 18 11.87 19.43 -1.95
C ARG A 18 10.38 19.71 -1.80
N SER A 19 9.58 19.13 -2.68
CA SER A 19 8.14 18.96 -2.45
C SER A 19 7.91 17.67 -1.69
N TRP A 20 7.26 17.76 -0.53
CA TRP A 20 7.13 16.63 0.39
C TRP A 20 5.79 15.92 0.29
N ILE A 21 5.83 14.60 0.34
CA ILE A 21 4.68 13.72 0.25
C ILE A 21 4.69 12.80 1.47
N LEU A 22 3.60 12.74 2.23
CA LEU A 22 3.43 11.65 3.20
C LEU A 22 2.85 10.44 2.46
N VAL A 23 3.55 9.31 2.55
CA VAL A 23 3.16 8.04 1.95
C VAL A 23 2.69 7.10 3.05
N LEU A 24 1.46 6.61 2.93
CA LEU A 24 0.85 5.68 3.88
C LEU A 24 1.22 4.22 3.56
N GLU A 25 1.03 3.32 4.52
CA GLU A 25 1.46 1.92 4.42
C GLU A 25 0.70 1.09 3.37
N ASP A 26 -0.44 1.59 2.89
CA ASP A 26 -1.25 1.00 1.82
C ASP A 26 -1.02 1.70 0.46
N GLN A 27 -0.12 2.68 0.41
CA GLN A 27 0.16 3.51 -0.78
C GLN A 27 1.59 3.32 -1.30
N LEU A 28 2.22 2.18 -0.99
CA LEU A 28 3.62 1.87 -1.33
C LEU A 28 3.78 1.51 -2.81
N SER A 29 3.62 2.50 -3.68
CA SER A 29 3.82 2.37 -5.13
C SER A 29 4.42 3.63 -5.71
N ASP A 30 5.38 3.44 -6.59
CA ASP A 30 5.97 4.47 -7.45
C ASP A 30 5.37 4.50 -8.87
N ASP A 31 4.38 3.65 -9.14
CA ASP A 31 3.71 3.58 -10.44
C ASP A 31 2.46 4.49 -10.50
N MET A 32 2.16 5.22 -9.41
CA MET A 32 1.04 6.16 -9.31
C MET A 32 1.39 7.46 -8.56
N GLY A 33 0.54 8.48 -8.70
CA GLY A 33 0.68 9.74 -7.97
C GLY A 33 1.96 10.52 -8.32
N PRO A 34 2.37 11.49 -7.47
CA PRO A 34 3.56 12.31 -7.67
C PRO A 34 4.85 11.49 -7.86
N LEU A 35 4.98 10.36 -7.16
CA LEU A 35 6.15 9.48 -7.24
C LEU A 35 6.38 8.88 -8.63
N SER A 36 5.33 8.83 -9.47
CA SER A 36 5.41 8.31 -10.84
C SER A 36 5.69 9.37 -11.91
N ARG A 37 5.42 10.64 -11.62
CA ARG A 37 5.39 11.72 -12.63
C ARG A 37 6.36 12.87 -12.38
N GLU A 38 6.78 13.07 -11.14
CA GLU A 38 7.69 14.16 -10.78
C GLU A 38 9.13 13.66 -10.65
N ASP A 39 10.10 14.55 -10.89
CA ASP A 39 11.52 14.22 -10.76
C ASP A 39 11.85 13.79 -9.32
N PRO A 40 12.37 12.57 -9.10
CA PRO A 40 12.79 12.10 -7.78
C PRO A 40 13.70 13.07 -7.03
N HIS A 41 14.56 13.83 -7.72
CA HIS A 41 15.49 14.78 -7.11
C HIS A 41 14.82 16.08 -6.61
N ASN A 42 13.55 16.31 -6.95
CA ASN A 42 12.75 17.42 -6.43
C ASN A 42 11.74 16.95 -5.37
N LEU A 43 11.65 15.64 -5.13
CA LEU A 43 10.71 15.05 -4.18
C LEU A 43 11.37 14.69 -2.85
N GLY A 44 10.56 14.80 -1.80
CA GLY A 44 10.80 14.18 -0.50
C GLY A 44 9.60 13.34 -0.10
N VAL A 45 9.84 12.21 0.57
CA VAL A 45 8.81 11.36 1.16
C VAL A 45 8.96 11.29 2.67
N VAL A 46 7.82 11.35 3.35
CA VAL A 46 7.69 11.12 4.78
C VAL A 46 7.03 9.76 4.97
N PHE A 47 7.67 8.88 5.73
CA PHE A 47 7.10 7.61 6.19
C PHE A 47 6.99 7.62 7.70
N ILE A 48 5.82 7.20 8.20
CA ILE A 48 5.57 7.08 9.64
C ILE A 48 5.33 5.60 9.98
N GLU A 49 6.29 4.98 10.65
CA GLU A 49 6.15 3.66 11.25
C GLU A 49 5.43 3.80 12.61
N SER A 50 4.10 3.73 12.59
CA SER A 50 3.28 3.94 13.79
C SER A 50 2.94 2.63 14.51
N HIS A 51 3.65 2.35 15.61
CA HIS A 51 3.33 1.24 16.50
C HIS A 51 1.99 1.45 17.19
N TRP A 52 1.62 2.72 17.44
CA TRP A 52 0.29 3.09 17.92
C TRP A 52 -0.81 2.57 17.00
N LYS A 53 -0.70 2.84 15.69
CA LYS A 53 -1.69 2.38 14.70
C LYS A 53 -1.77 0.85 14.66
N LEU A 54 -0.62 0.17 14.71
CA LEU A 54 -0.54 -1.29 14.68
C LEU A 54 -1.13 -1.96 15.93
N ARG A 55 -1.23 -1.25 17.07
CA ARG A 55 -1.86 -1.75 18.30
C ARG A 55 -3.35 -1.44 18.45
N ARG A 56 -3.94 -0.64 17.54
CA ARG A 56 -5.37 -0.28 17.64
C ARG A 56 -6.32 -1.46 17.52
N ARG A 57 -5.85 -2.56 16.92
CA ARG A 57 -6.59 -3.80 16.73
C ARG A 57 -5.63 -4.98 16.89
N PRO A 58 -6.12 -6.17 17.25
CA PRO A 58 -5.31 -7.39 17.32
C PRO A 58 -4.99 -7.91 15.90
N TYR A 59 -4.22 -7.14 15.12
CA TYR A 59 -3.78 -7.57 13.79
C TYR A 59 -2.86 -8.78 13.91
N HIS A 60 -3.00 -9.71 12.96
CA HIS A 60 -2.16 -10.90 12.89
C HIS A 60 -0.67 -10.52 12.73
N LYS A 61 0.26 -11.22 13.42
CA LYS A 61 1.72 -10.95 13.36
C LYS A 61 2.25 -10.88 11.93
N GLN A 62 1.88 -11.84 11.07
CA GLN A 62 2.18 -11.83 9.61
C GLN A 62 1.78 -10.52 8.92
N LYS A 63 0.60 -9.95 9.22
CA LYS A 63 0.13 -8.68 8.61
C LYS A 63 1.00 -7.51 9.06
N ILE A 64 1.31 -7.45 10.36
CA ILE A 64 2.18 -6.40 10.91
C ILE A 64 3.56 -6.45 10.26
N ALA A 65 4.17 -7.63 10.22
CA ALA A 65 5.46 -7.85 9.58
C ALA A 65 5.43 -7.49 8.09
N PHE A 66 4.36 -7.86 7.37
CA PHE A 66 4.18 -7.50 5.96
C PHE A 66 4.17 -5.97 5.76
N HIS A 67 3.38 -5.21 6.53
CA HIS A 67 3.33 -3.75 6.39
C HIS A 67 4.67 -3.09 6.73
N LEU A 68 5.27 -3.45 7.87
CA LEU A 68 6.55 -2.87 8.31
C LEU A 68 7.68 -3.18 7.32
N LEU A 69 7.76 -4.42 6.84
CA LEU A 69 8.78 -4.85 5.90
C LEU A 69 8.67 -4.09 4.57
N ASN A 70 7.46 -4.00 4.02
CA ASN A 70 7.24 -3.28 2.76
C ASN A 70 7.46 -1.77 2.93
N LEU A 71 7.08 -1.17 4.06
CA LEU A 71 7.32 0.25 4.35
C LEU A 71 8.81 0.58 4.34
N ARG A 72 9.63 -0.21 5.07
CA ARG A 72 11.09 -0.02 5.14
C ARG A 72 11.78 -0.25 3.82
N HIS A 73 11.42 -1.32 3.10
CA HIS A 73 12.01 -1.57 1.79
C HIS A 73 11.61 -0.53 0.76
N PHE A 74 10.34 -0.09 0.74
CA PHE A 74 9.90 0.96 -0.15
C PHE A 74 10.64 2.28 0.14
N ALA A 75 10.87 2.63 1.41
CA ALA A 75 11.70 3.78 1.76
C ALA A 75 13.12 3.71 1.14
N ILE A 76 13.77 2.54 1.18
CA ILE A 76 15.07 2.33 0.54
C ILE A 76 14.97 2.37 -0.99
N GLU A 77 13.95 1.76 -1.58
CA GLU A 77 13.69 1.78 -3.02
C GLU A 77 13.51 3.22 -3.53
N GLN A 78 12.83 4.07 -2.77
CA GLN A 78 12.66 5.50 -3.08
C GLN A 78 13.95 6.29 -2.89
N ALA A 79 14.72 6.04 -1.83
CA ALA A 79 16.01 6.69 -1.62
C ALA A 79 16.99 6.38 -2.77
N LYS A 80 17.01 5.13 -3.26
CA LYS A 80 17.80 4.71 -4.43
C LYS A 80 17.44 5.46 -5.71
N ARG A 81 16.19 5.91 -5.84
CA ARG A 81 15.72 6.71 -6.98
C ARG A 81 16.14 8.18 -6.91
N GLY A 82 16.71 8.63 -5.78
CA GLY A 82 17.10 10.04 -5.55
C GLY A 82 16.06 10.85 -4.77
N VAL A 83 14.97 10.22 -4.33
CA VAL A 83 13.95 10.84 -3.47
C VAL A 83 14.54 11.05 -2.07
N ALA A 84 14.36 12.24 -1.50
CA ALA A 84 14.73 12.48 -0.11
C ALA A 84 13.78 11.72 0.83
N VAL A 85 14.30 11.03 1.85
CA VAL A 85 13.47 10.23 2.76
C VAL A 85 13.56 10.76 4.18
N ARG A 86 12.39 11.03 4.78
CA ARG A 86 12.21 11.26 6.22
C ARG A 86 11.42 10.07 6.78
N TYR A 87 12.08 9.26 7.58
CA TYR A 87 11.47 8.07 8.18
C TYR A 87 11.39 8.27 9.69
N GLN A 88 10.18 8.17 10.25
CA GLN A 88 9.95 8.35 11.68
C GLN A 88 9.24 7.13 12.26
N THR A 89 9.81 6.55 13.30
CA THR A 89 9.14 5.53 14.13
C THR A 89 8.45 6.21 15.31
N THR A 90 7.23 5.82 15.63
CA THR A 90 6.43 6.49 16.67
C THR A 90 5.44 5.54 17.35
N SER A 91 5.13 5.87 18.61
CA SER A 91 4.02 5.28 19.37
C SER A 91 2.89 6.29 19.62
N GLU A 92 2.88 7.37 18.84
CA GLU A 92 1.86 8.42 18.87
C GLU A 92 0.98 8.38 17.60
N PRO A 93 -0.18 9.06 17.62
CA PRO A 93 -0.98 9.32 16.41
C PRO A 93 -0.17 10.02 15.30
N LEU A 94 -0.61 9.90 14.05
CA LEU A 94 0.10 10.48 12.91
C LEU A 94 0.21 12.00 13.06
N ARG A 95 -0.87 12.67 13.47
CA ARG A 95 -0.88 14.13 13.58
C ARG A 95 0.17 14.68 14.56
N GLU A 96 0.37 14.00 15.69
CA GLU A 96 1.34 14.44 16.70
C GLU A 96 2.76 14.25 16.20
N THR A 97 3.00 13.15 15.49
CA THR A 97 4.30 12.85 14.86
C THR A 97 4.61 13.82 13.70
N LEU A 98 3.60 14.25 12.94
CA LEU A 98 3.78 15.15 11.80
C LEU A 98 3.99 16.61 12.20
N LYS A 99 3.41 17.08 13.32
CA LYS A 99 3.55 18.48 13.78
C LYS A 99 4.99 19.02 13.76
N PRO A 100 5.98 18.36 14.41
CA PRO A 100 7.36 18.84 14.37
C PRO A 100 7.96 18.76 12.97
N LEU A 101 7.69 17.70 12.20
CA LEU A 101 8.19 17.56 10.83
C LEU A 101 7.68 18.69 9.92
N LEU A 102 6.43 19.11 10.09
CA LEU A 102 5.83 20.20 9.30
C LEU A 102 6.47 21.56 9.57
N GLN A 103 7.12 21.76 10.73
CA GLN A 103 7.89 22.98 10.99
C GLN A 103 9.10 23.10 10.06
N ASP A 104 9.75 21.97 9.77
CA ASP A 104 10.94 21.92 8.92
C ASP A 104 10.60 21.77 7.44
N LEU A 105 9.56 20.98 7.12
CA LEU A 105 9.24 20.57 5.76
C LEU A 105 8.18 21.46 5.09
N GLY A 106 7.49 22.31 5.86
CA GLY A 106 6.35 23.09 5.38
C GLY A 106 5.10 22.23 5.25
N SER A 107 4.49 22.19 4.06
CA SER A 107 3.26 21.44 3.80
C SER A 107 3.51 20.09 3.12
N LEU A 108 2.66 19.10 3.39
CA LEU A 108 2.73 17.77 2.77
C LEU A 108 1.55 17.51 1.82
N ARG A 109 1.83 16.81 0.72
CA ARG A 109 0.79 16.17 -0.10
C ARG A 109 0.58 14.73 0.35
N VAL A 110 -0.66 14.24 0.31
CA VAL A 110 -1.01 12.87 0.72
C VAL A 110 -2.07 12.35 -0.23
N MET A 111 -1.86 11.17 -0.83
CA MET A 111 -2.95 10.54 -1.57
C MET A 111 -4.10 10.24 -0.60
N GLU A 112 -5.33 10.55 -0.99
CA GLU A 112 -6.48 10.46 -0.11
C GLU A 112 -6.52 9.10 0.62
N PRO A 113 -6.48 9.08 1.97
CA PRO A 113 -6.43 7.83 2.73
C PRO A 113 -7.68 6.97 2.46
N ALA A 114 -7.54 5.64 2.43
CA ALA A 114 -8.70 4.74 2.31
C ALA A 114 -9.47 4.63 3.64
N GLU A 115 -8.76 4.67 4.77
CA GLU A 115 -9.33 4.51 6.11
C GLU A 115 -9.90 5.83 6.66
N LEU A 116 -11.14 5.78 7.17
CA LEU A 116 -11.80 6.94 7.76
C LEU A 116 -11.03 7.47 8.97
N GLU A 117 -10.48 6.60 9.81
CA GLU A 117 -9.76 7.01 11.01
C GLU A 117 -8.45 7.73 10.70
N VAL A 118 -7.80 7.43 9.56
CA VAL A 118 -6.62 8.18 9.10
C VAL A 118 -7.04 9.57 8.62
N LYS A 119 -8.16 9.67 7.89
CA LYS A 119 -8.72 10.98 7.50
C LYS A 119 -9.03 11.83 8.73
N GLN A 120 -9.66 11.24 9.74
CA GLN A 120 -9.98 11.92 11.00
C GLN A 120 -8.74 12.35 11.77
N ASP A 121 -7.68 11.54 11.78
CA ASP A 121 -6.43 11.89 12.45
C ASP A 121 -5.73 13.07 11.75
N LEU A 122 -5.76 13.11 10.41
CA LEU A 122 -5.14 14.18 9.61
C LEU A 122 -6.01 15.44 9.46
N ASP A 123 -7.32 15.38 9.73
CA ASP A 123 -8.27 16.49 9.60
C ASP A 123 -7.81 17.81 10.26
N PRO A 124 -7.24 17.81 11.49
CA PRO A 124 -6.71 19.04 12.09
C PRO A 124 -5.56 19.68 11.31
N LEU A 125 -4.74 18.89 10.62
CA LEU A 125 -3.64 19.37 9.78
C LEU A 125 -4.13 19.85 8.41
N LEU A 126 -5.16 19.18 7.87
CA LEU A 126 -5.86 19.58 6.64
C LEU A 126 -6.50 20.96 6.80
N LYS A 127 -7.24 21.18 7.89
CA LYS A 127 -7.88 22.48 8.21
C LYS A 127 -6.89 23.63 8.35
N LYS A 128 -5.63 23.34 8.68
CA LYS A 128 -4.54 24.33 8.78
C LYS A 128 -3.79 24.53 7.46
N GLY A 129 -4.13 23.80 6.40
CA GLY A 129 -3.40 23.84 5.12
C GLY A 129 -2.00 23.20 5.17
N LEU A 130 -1.67 22.48 6.25
CA LEU A 130 -0.37 21.84 6.41
C LEU A 130 -0.30 20.47 5.71
N VAL A 131 -1.46 19.85 5.49
CA VAL A 131 -1.62 18.63 4.70
C VAL A 131 -2.63 18.92 3.61
N THR A 132 -2.37 18.47 2.38
CA THR A 132 -3.31 18.54 1.26
C THR A 132 -3.55 17.14 0.72
N PHE A 133 -4.82 16.75 0.60
CA PHE A 133 -5.19 15.51 -0.07
C PHE A 133 -5.13 15.68 -1.59
N ILE A 134 -4.50 14.72 -2.25
CA ILE A 134 -4.53 14.54 -3.70
C ILE A 134 -5.31 13.27 -4.05
N PRO A 135 -5.89 13.16 -5.25
CA PRO A 135 -6.66 11.98 -5.63
C PRO A 135 -5.88 10.67 -5.47
N HIS A 136 -6.54 9.63 -4.96
CA HIS A 136 -5.94 8.30 -4.88
C HIS A 136 -6.13 7.54 -6.21
N GLU A 137 -5.03 7.27 -6.90
CA GLU A 137 -5.03 6.68 -8.25
C GLU A 137 -4.94 5.14 -8.27
N GLY A 138 -5.08 4.49 -7.11
CA GLY A 138 -4.98 3.04 -6.98
C GLY A 138 -6.31 2.32 -7.29
N TRP A 139 -7.38 3.07 -7.54
CA TRP A 139 -8.72 2.54 -7.79
C TRP A 139 -9.05 2.58 -9.28
N LEU A 140 -9.65 1.50 -9.78
CA LEU A 140 -10.15 1.44 -11.16
C LEU A 140 -11.35 2.37 -11.39
N THR A 141 -12.07 2.72 -10.32
CA THR A 141 -13.32 3.48 -10.35
C THR A 141 -13.28 4.60 -9.33
N SER A 142 -13.88 5.73 -9.69
CA SER A 142 -14.13 6.87 -8.80
C SER A 142 -15.43 6.71 -8.02
N ARG A 143 -15.68 7.62 -7.07
CA ARG A 143 -16.99 7.75 -6.40
C ARG A 143 -18.11 8.01 -7.40
N ARG A 144 -17.85 8.84 -8.41
CA ARG A 144 -18.82 9.15 -9.47
C ARG A 144 -19.18 7.91 -10.26
N ASP A 145 -18.19 7.09 -10.61
CA ASP A 145 -18.43 5.82 -11.31
C ASP A 145 -19.32 4.87 -10.49
N PHE A 146 -19.14 4.86 -9.16
CA PHE A 146 -20.02 4.09 -8.27
C PHE A 146 -21.46 4.61 -8.28
N GLU A 147 -21.66 5.93 -8.21
CA GLU A 147 -22.99 6.54 -8.24
C GLU A 147 -23.70 6.32 -9.58
N GLU A 148 -22.98 6.48 -10.69
CA GLU A 148 -23.49 6.24 -12.05
C GLU A 148 -23.77 4.75 -12.31
N GLY A 149 -22.91 3.86 -11.81
CA GLY A 149 -22.99 2.42 -12.09
C GLY A 149 -23.86 1.62 -11.14
N ALA A 150 -23.95 2.01 -9.86
CA ALA A 150 -24.71 1.30 -8.82
C ALA A 150 -25.98 2.04 -8.38
N GLY A 151 -26.08 3.34 -8.68
CA GLY A 151 -27.15 4.23 -8.20
C GLY A 151 -26.87 4.79 -6.80
N THR A 152 -27.59 5.86 -6.44
CA THR A 152 -27.43 6.57 -5.17
C THR A 152 -28.30 6.02 -4.04
N GLN A 153 -29.18 5.05 -4.33
CA GLN A 153 -30.13 4.49 -3.39
C GLN A 153 -30.12 2.95 -3.44
N PRO A 154 -30.35 2.26 -2.30
CA PRO A 154 -30.42 0.81 -2.27
C PRO A 154 -31.65 0.28 -3.04
N PRO A 155 -31.63 -1.00 -3.46
CA PRO A 155 -30.61 -2.00 -3.20
C PRO A 155 -29.44 -1.95 -4.19
N TRP A 156 -28.20 -1.90 -3.68
CA TRP A 156 -27.00 -2.00 -4.51
C TRP A 156 -26.70 -3.47 -4.88
N ARG A 157 -26.34 -3.71 -6.15
CA ARG A 157 -25.99 -5.05 -6.65
C ARG A 157 -24.65 -5.03 -7.37
N MET A 158 -23.75 -5.93 -6.96
CA MET A 158 -22.41 -6.05 -7.56
C MET A 158 -22.49 -6.36 -9.07
N ASP A 159 -23.39 -7.24 -9.52
CA ASP A 159 -23.54 -7.57 -10.96
C ASP A 159 -23.82 -6.33 -11.82
N THR A 160 -24.68 -5.42 -11.35
CA THR A 160 -25.00 -4.17 -12.07
C THR A 160 -23.76 -3.29 -12.18
N PHE A 161 -23.09 -3.04 -11.06
CA PHE A 161 -21.88 -2.22 -11.02
C PHE A 161 -20.73 -2.85 -11.83
N TYR A 162 -20.52 -4.16 -11.73
CA TYR A 162 -19.54 -4.91 -12.51
C TYR A 162 -19.74 -4.77 -14.02
N ARG A 163 -20.98 -4.88 -14.50
CA ARG A 163 -21.29 -4.69 -15.92
C ARG A 163 -21.01 -3.26 -16.37
N PHE A 164 -21.31 -2.27 -15.52
CA PHE A 164 -20.95 -0.87 -15.76
C PHE A 164 -19.43 -0.73 -15.92
N VAL A 165 -18.66 -1.21 -14.94
CA VAL A 165 -17.18 -1.13 -14.96
C VAL A 165 -16.59 -1.84 -16.20
N ARG A 166 -17.09 -3.02 -16.56
CA ARG A 166 -16.66 -3.75 -17.78
C ARG A 166 -16.88 -2.94 -19.05
N LYS A 167 -18.05 -2.31 -19.18
CA LYS A 167 -18.36 -1.45 -20.34
C LYS A 167 -17.50 -0.19 -20.36
N HIS A 168 -17.34 0.45 -19.21
CA HIS A 168 -16.57 1.69 -19.05
C HIS A 168 -15.08 1.49 -19.36
N THR A 169 -14.49 0.40 -18.85
CA THR A 169 -13.06 0.09 -18.99
C THR A 169 -12.72 -0.68 -20.26
N GLY A 170 -13.70 -1.33 -20.90
CA GLY A 170 -13.49 -2.20 -22.05
C GLY A 170 -12.82 -3.55 -21.73
N ILE A 171 -12.49 -3.82 -20.46
CA ILE A 171 -11.83 -5.07 -20.05
C ILE A 171 -12.70 -6.26 -20.43
N LEU A 172 -12.16 -7.22 -21.18
CA LEU A 172 -12.87 -8.40 -21.69
C LEU A 172 -14.17 -8.05 -22.47
N MET A 173 -14.17 -6.94 -23.22
CA MET A 173 -15.28 -6.55 -24.10
C MET A 173 -14.87 -6.64 -25.57
N LYS A 174 -15.83 -6.93 -26.46
CA LYS A 174 -15.71 -6.81 -27.91
C LYS A 174 -16.75 -5.78 -28.38
N GLY A 175 -16.32 -4.52 -28.48
CA GLY A 175 -17.23 -3.39 -28.61
C GLY A 175 -18.22 -3.36 -27.44
N PRO A 176 -19.54 -3.26 -27.66
CA PRO A 176 -20.53 -3.21 -26.58
C PRO A 176 -20.84 -4.57 -25.94
N ARG A 177 -20.33 -5.69 -26.49
CA ARG A 177 -20.67 -7.06 -26.05
C ARG A 177 -19.54 -7.65 -25.20
N PRO A 178 -19.85 -8.46 -24.16
CA PRO A 178 -18.81 -9.16 -23.41
C PRO A 178 -18.12 -10.22 -24.28
N MET A 179 -16.80 -10.34 -24.16
CA MET A 179 -16.07 -11.47 -24.72
C MET A 179 -16.60 -12.79 -24.14
N GLY A 180 -16.78 -13.81 -24.98
CA GLY A 180 -17.40 -15.08 -24.58
C GLY A 180 -18.92 -15.04 -24.42
N GLY A 181 -19.58 -13.92 -24.73
CA GLY A 181 -21.06 -13.81 -24.79
C GLY A 181 -21.77 -13.68 -23.43
N LYS A 182 -21.07 -13.84 -22.31
CA LYS A 182 -21.60 -13.67 -20.95
C LYS A 182 -20.73 -12.70 -20.17
N TYR A 183 -21.34 -11.93 -19.26
CA TYR A 183 -20.58 -11.07 -18.33
C TYR A 183 -19.87 -11.88 -17.26
N SER A 184 -20.50 -12.97 -16.76
CA SER A 184 -19.97 -13.82 -15.70
C SER A 184 -20.07 -15.30 -16.08
N PHE A 185 -19.05 -16.05 -15.68
CA PHE A 185 -18.97 -17.51 -15.75
C PHE A 185 -18.92 -18.14 -14.34
N ASP A 186 -19.31 -17.38 -13.31
CA ASP A 186 -19.19 -17.77 -11.89
C ASP A 186 -19.84 -19.13 -11.58
N THR A 187 -21.01 -19.41 -12.18
CA THR A 187 -21.71 -20.69 -11.99
C THR A 187 -20.88 -21.90 -12.44
N GLU A 188 -19.97 -21.71 -13.41
CA GLU A 188 -19.10 -22.76 -13.94
C GLU A 188 -17.89 -23.02 -13.02
N ASN A 189 -17.55 -22.06 -12.14
CA ASN A 189 -16.37 -22.05 -11.28
C ASN A 189 -16.62 -22.56 -9.84
N ARG A 190 -17.76 -23.23 -9.58
CA ARG A 190 -18.17 -23.68 -8.23
C ARG A 190 -17.98 -25.17 -7.97
N LYS A 191 -17.34 -25.90 -8.88
CA LYS A 191 -17.10 -27.35 -8.70
C LYS A 191 -16.08 -27.57 -7.58
N PRO A 192 -16.30 -28.55 -6.68
CA PRO A 192 -15.33 -28.86 -5.65
C PRO A 192 -14.03 -29.37 -6.28
N TRP A 193 -12.89 -28.93 -5.74
CA TRP A 193 -11.59 -29.41 -6.17
C TRP A 193 -11.35 -30.83 -5.64
N LYS A 194 -11.13 -31.79 -6.55
CA LYS A 194 -10.95 -33.22 -6.23
C LYS A 194 -9.48 -33.62 -6.05
N GLY A 195 -8.61 -32.66 -5.70
CA GLY A 195 -7.16 -32.87 -5.58
C GLY A 195 -6.40 -32.95 -6.91
N ARG A 196 -7.07 -32.65 -8.05
CA ARG A 196 -6.45 -32.54 -9.38
C ARG A 196 -6.89 -31.23 -10.06
N PRO A 197 -5.97 -30.49 -10.72
CA PRO A 197 -4.52 -30.71 -10.74
C PRO A 197 -3.91 -30.61 -9.33
N ARG A 198 -2.71 -31.16 -9.13
CA ARG A 198 -2.01 -31.04 -7.83
C ARG A 198 -1.79 -29.56 -7.51
N PRO A 199 -1.80 -29.18 -6.22
CA PRO A 199 -1.52 -27.81 -5.85
C PRO A 199 -0.09 -27.45 -6.27
N THR A 200 0.07 -26.21 -6.69
CA THR A 200 1.36 -25.65 -7.10
C THR A 200 2.26 -25.50 -5.87
N LYS A 201 3.57 -25.64 -6.05
CA LYS A 201 4.52 -25.44 -4.94
C LYS A 201 4.42 -24.01 -4.42
N GLU A 202 4.37 -23.86 -3.09
CA GLU A 202 4.31 -22.55 -2.43
C GLU A 202 5.47 -21.64 -2.87
N LEU A 203 5.13 -20.39 -3.18
CA LEU A 203 6.11 -19.36 -3.45
C LEU A 203 6.78 -18.91 -2.15
N ARG A 204 8.11 -18.95 -2.13
CA ARG A 204 8.93 -18.53 -0.98
C ARG A 204 9.85 -17.38 -1.33
N PHE A 205 10.06 -16.49 -0.38
CA PHE A 205 10.87 -15.29 -0.50
C PHE A 205 12.11 -15.39 0.38
N PRO A 206 13.29 -15.00 -0.13
CA PRO A 206 14.54 -15.10 0.63
C PRO A 206 14.47 -14.24 1.90
N THR A 207 15.24 -14.63 2.91
CA THR A 207 15.49 -13.75 4.05
C THR A 207 16.55 -12.71 3.70
N ASN A 208 16.45 -11.56 4.34
CA ASN A 208 17.46 -10.50 4.26
C ASN A 208 17.58 -9.85 5.65
N PRO A 209 18.62 -9.03 5.89
CA PRO A 209 18.84 -8.44 7.21
C PRO A 209 17.66 -7.63 7.76
N ILE A 210 16.98 -6.84 6.91
CA ILE A 210 15.80 -6.05 7.29
C ILE A 210 14.62 -6.96 7.65
N LYS A 211 14.42 -8.05 6.91
CA LYS A 211 13.39 -9.04 7.24
C LYS A 211 13.65 -9.70 8.59
N THR A 212 14.89 -10.11 8.86
CA THR A 212 15.28 -10.68 10.16
C THR A 212 14.99 -9.72 11.30
N GLU A 213 15.28 -8.44 11.09
CA GLU A 213 15.07 -7.40 12.06
C GLU A 213 13.57 -7.12 12.31
N ILE A 214 12.74 -7.07 11.25
CA ILE A 214 11.28 -6.98 11.38
C ILE A 214 10.69 -8.19 12.11
N VAL A 215 11.20 -9.40 11.85
CA VAL A 215 10.77 -10.62 12.56
C VAL A 215 11.05 -10.47 14.06
N ALA A 216 12.25 -10.04 14.44
CA ALA A 216 12.61 -9.82 15.84
C ALA A 216 11.76 -8.70 16.50
N LEU A 217 11.50 -7.61 15.77
CA LEU A 217 10.65 -6.51 16.25
C LEU A 217 9.22 -7.00 16.48
N VAL A 218 8.63 -7.74 15.55
CA VAL A 218 7.24 -8.23 15.67
C VAL A 218 7.11 -9.24 16.80
N GLU A 219 8.03 -10.19 16.92
CA GLU A 219 7.96 -11.20 17.99
C GLU A 219 8.22 -10.61 19.38
N SER A 220 8.96 -9.51 19.49
CA SER A 220 9.21 -8.84 20.77
C SER A 220 8.11 -7.85 21.14
N GLN A 221 7.78 -6.92 20.24
CA GLN A 221 6.86 -5.83 20.53
C GLN A 221 5.40 -6.27 20.41
N PHE A 222 5.07 -7.16 19.48
CA PHE A 222 3.70 -7.58 19.21
C PHE A 222 3.51 -9.06 19.61
N ALA A 223 4.19 -9.50 20.67
CA ALA A 223 4.18 -10.89 21.14
C ALA A 223 2.77 -11.39 21.47
N ASP A 224 1.93 -10.49 21.99
CA ASP A 224 0.53 -10.70 22.41
C ASP A 224 -0.48 -10.68 21.25
N HIS A 225 -0.05 -10.30 20.05
CA HIS A 225 -0.90 -10.31 18.86
C HIS A 225 -1.12 -11.72 18.31
N PRO A 226 -2.27 -11.99 17.65
CA PRO A 226 -2.61 -13.32 17.19
C PRO A 226 -1.73 -13.80 16.02
N GLY A 227 -1.63 -15.13 15.88
CA GLY A 227 -1.06 -15.80 14.73
C GLY A 227 0.42 -16.09 14.80
N THR A 228 0.89 -16.96 13.90
CA THR A 228 2.30 -17.35 13.77
C THR A 228 2.94 -16.63 12.60
N LEU A 229 4.15 -16.11 12.80
CA LEU A 229 4.93 -15.48 11.76
C LEU A 229 5.67 -16.54 10.93
N HIS A 230 5.46 -16.51 9.62
CA HIS A 230 6.14 -17.37 8.63
C HIS A 230 6.94 -16.48 7.65
N PRO A 231 8.19 -16.12 7.99
CA PRO A 231 8.99 -15.15 7.23
C PRO A 231 9.32 -15.57 5.79
N GLU A 232 9.33 -16.88 5.53
CA GLU A 232 9.57 -17.46 4.21
C GLU A 232 8.47 -17.12 3.19
N PHE A 233 7.27 -16.76 3.66
CA PHE A 233 6.12 -16.39 2.82
C PHE A 233 5.89 -14.89 2.77
N LEU A 234 6.76 -14.07 3.39
CA LEU A 234 6.66 -12.61 3.36
C LEU A 234 7.40 -12.02 2.14
N PRO A 235 6.68 -11.51 1.13
CA PRO A 235 7.27 -10.58 0.17
C PRO A 235 7.50 -9.23 0.84
N GLY A 236 8.62 -8.59 0.51
CA GLY A 236 8.99 -7.31 1.13
C GLY A 236 9.46 -6.24 0.16
N THR A 237 9.53 -6.51 -1.14
CA THR A 237 10.12 -5.60 -2.14
C THR A 237 9.28 -5.54 -3.41
N LYS A 238 9.47 -4.49 -4.23
CA LYS A 238 8.84 -4.44 -5.57
C LYS A 238 9.22 -5.66 -6.42
N LYS A 239 10.47 -6.14 -6.28
CA LYS A 239 10.95 -7.36 -6.94
C LYS A 239 10.18 -8.60 -6.51
N ASP A 240 9.86 -8.73 -5.22
CA ASP A 240 9.06 -9.85 -4.71
C ASP A 240 7.63 -9.79 -5.24
N ALA A 241 7.01 -8.61 -5.28
CA ALA A 241 5.67 -8.43 -5.85
C ALA A 241 5.61 -8.81 -7.34
N ILE A 242 6.60 -8.38 -8.14
CA ILE A 242 6.74 -8.78 -9.55
C ILE A 242 6.89 -10.30 -9.67
N ARG A 243 7.74 -10.91 -8.84
CA ARG A 243 7.92 -12.37 -8.81
C ARG A 243 6.62 -13.10 -8.48
N GLN A 244 5.84 -12.58 -7.53
CA GLN A 244 4.55 -13.14 -7.15
C GLN A 244 3.54 -13.07 -8.29
N TRP A 245 3.47 -11.93 -9.00
CA TRP A 245 2.62 -11.76 -10.16
C TRP A 245 2.97 -12.72 -11.31
N HIS A 246 4.26 -12.86 -11.62
CA HIS A 246 4.71 -13.82 -12.63
C HIS A 246 4.39 -15.27 -12.23
N TRP A 247 4.58 -15.61 -10.96
CA TRP A 247 4.27 -16.94 -10.45
C TRP A 247 2.79 -17.26 -10.62
N ALA A 248 1.88 -16.37 -10.22
CA ALA A 248 0.42 -16.53 -10.31
C ALA A 248 -0.11 -16.58 -11.75
N LYS A 249 0.58 -15.97 -12.71
CA LYS A 249 0.23 -16.07 -14.14
C LYS A 249 0.63 -17.41 -14.77
N THR A 250 1.65 -18.07 -14.21
CA THR A 250 2.29 -19.23 -14.83
C THR A 250 1.79 -20.54 -14.23
N HIS A 251 1.32 -20.50 -12.98
CA HIS A 251 0.90 -21.65 -12.18
C HIS A 251 -0.55 -21.47 -11.75
#